data_AF-A0A1X1NIF7-F1
#
_entry.id   AF-A0A1X1NIF7-F1
#
_cell.length_a   1.000
_cell.length_b   1.000
_cell.length_c   1.000
_cell.angle_alpha   90.00
_cell.angle_beta   90.00
_cell.angle_gamma   90.00
#
_symmetry.space_group_name_H-M   'P 1'
#
loop_
_entity.id
_entity.type
_entity.pdbx_description
1 polymer ?
#
loop_
_entity_poly.entity_id
_entity_poly.type
_entity_poly.pdbx_seq_one_letter_code
_entity_poly.pdbx_strand_id
1 'polypeptide(L)'
;MDNGEQRNGEQRPPELRTLQQKVEYMVEKTFPGQKISGRVFADLVKQRGGSLSHSYFSNILAGKVTHPSEDILKALGIGFGVDWRFFKDESEVVGDVVAGLQFLAKRRSGDISGVAARGNDEDGIPAELLEFALSLLEETKQKDSDERQPDGR
;
A
#
# COMPACT_ATOMS: atom_id res chain seq x y z
N MET A 1 26.77 -35.17 -23.59
CA MET A 1 25.70 -34.89 -22.63
C MET A 1 26.24 -33.83 -21.68
N ASP A 2 25.41 -32.86 -21.32
CA ASP A 2 25.70 -31.79 -20.35
C ASP A 2 26.71 -30.72 -20.83
N ASN A 3 26.46 -29.41 -20.76
CA ASN A 3 25.74 -28.71 -19.70
C ASN A 3 25.07 -27.46 -20.29
N GLY A 4 23.74 -27.40 -20.19
CA GLY A 4 22.96 -26.21 -20.49
C GLY A 4 23.01 -25.29 -19.28
N GLU A 5 23.87 -24.27 -19.30
CA GLU A 5 23.82 -23.15 -18.38
C GLU A 5 22.49 -22.41 -18.55
N GLN A 6 21.50 -22.89 -17.79
CA GLN A 6 20.25 -22.19 -17.55
C GLN A 6 20.60 -20.89 -16.84
N ARG A 7 20.53 -19.80 -17.61
CA ARG A 7 20.52 -18.43 -17.11
C ARG A 7 19.36 -18.29 -16.14
N ASN A 8 19.63 -18.44 -14.85
CA ASN A 8 18.73 -18.02 -13.80
C ASN A 8 18.68 -16.49 -13.83
N GLY A 9 17.85 -15.94 -14.71
CA GLY A 9 17.58 -14.52 -14.75
C GLY A 9 16.85 -14.16 -13.48
N GLU A 10 17.56 -13.55 -12.53
CA GLU A 10 16.96 -12.81 -11.42
C GLU A 10 15.92 -11.84 -12.00
N GLN A 11 14.66 -12.27 -12.00
CA GLN A 11 13.52 -11.45 -12.38
C GLN A 11 13.38 -10.38 -11.29
N ARG A 12 14.13 -9.29 -11.48
CA ARG A 12 13.99 -8.08 -10.69
C ARG A 12 12.50 -7.73 -10.71
N PRO A 13 11.84 -7.59 -9.55
CA PRO A 13 10.41 -7.31 -9.52
C PRO A 13 10.16 -6.04 -10.35
N PRO A 14 9.11 -6.03 -11.19
CA PRO A 14 8.83 -4.86 -12.01
C PRO A 14 8.63 -3.65 -11.11
N GLU A 15 9.27 -2.53 -11.44
CA GLU A 15 9.06 -1.27 -10.72
C GLU A 15 7.66 -0.73 -11.04
N LEU A 16 6.67 -1.13 -10.25
CA LEU A 16 5.28 -0.71 -10.40
C LEU A 16 5.07 0.63 -9.67
N ARG A 17 5.40 1.73 -10.35
CA ARG A 17 5.33 3.07 -9.75
C ARG A 17 3.96 3.73 -9.95
N THR A 18 3.32 3.51 -11.09
CA THR A 18 2.03 4.16 -11.40
C THR A 18 0.85 3.24 -11.13
N LEU A 19 -0.32 3.84 -10.86
CA LEU A 19 -1.58 3.10 -10.75
C LEU A 19 -1.85 2.25 -12.01
N GLN A 20 -1.63 2.81 -13.19
CA GLN A 20 -1.80 2.10 -14.45
C GLN A 20 -0.93 0.83 -14.49
N GLN A 21 0.37 0.95 -14.18
CA GLN A 21 1.29 -0.18 -14.18
C GLN A 21 0.86 -1.26 -13.19
N LYS A 22 0.43 -0.86 -11.99
CA LYS A 22 -0.07 -1.77 -10.96
C LYS A 22 -1.32 -2.52 -11.43
N VAL A 23 -2.27 -1.83 -12.05
CA VAL A 23 -3.48 -2.46 -12.58
C VAL A 23 -3.17 -3.35 -13.78
N GLU A 24 -2.34 -2.93 -14.73
CA GLU A 24 -1.91 -3.76 -15.87
C GLU A 24 -1.21 -5.03 -15.40
N TYR A 25 -0.32 -4.92 -14.42
CA TYR A 25 0.32 -6.06 -13.78
C TYR A 25 -0.71 -7.03 -13.18
N MET A 26 -1.69 -6.51 -12.45
CA MET A 26 -2.73 -7.33 -11.85
C MET A 26 -3.65 -7.98 -12.90
N VAL A 27 -3.93 -7.31 -14.01
CA VAL A 27 -4.66 -7.91 -15.13
C VAL A 27 -3.88 -9.09 -15.71
N GLU A 28 -2.59 -8.92 -16.00
CA GLU A 28 -1.76 -9.99 -16.55
C GLU A 28 -1.63 -11.18 -15.59
N LYS A 29 -1.53 -10.93 -14.29
CA LYS A 29 -1.45 -11.99 -13.27
C LYS A 29 -2.76 -12.71 -13.03
N THR A 30 -3.88 -12.00 -13.10
CA THR A 30 -5.21 -12.58 -12.83
C THR A 30 -5.83 -13.23 -14.07
N PHE A 31 -5.51 -12.71 -15.25
CA PHE A 31 -6.08 -13.13 -16.54
C PHE A 31 -4.98 -13.27 -17.60
N PRO A 32 -4.07 -14.25 -17.45
CA PRO A 32 -2.91 -14.39 -18.31
C PRO A 32 -3.31 -14.56 -19.78
N GLY A 33 -2.72 -13.74 -20.65
CA GLY A 33 -2.98 -13.76 -22.09
C GLY A 33 -4.37 -13.27 -22.51
N GLN A 34 -5.18 -12.71 -21.59
CA GLN A 34 -6.52 -12.21 -21.88
C GLN A 34 -6.60 -10.69 -21.76
N LYS A 35 -7.13 -10.04 -22.79
CA LYS A 35 -7.53 -8.62 -22.68
C LYS A 35 -8.88 -8.53 -21.98
N ILE A 36 -8.86 -8.18 -20.70
CA ILE A 36 -10.09 -7.92 -19.95
C ILE A 36 -10.68 -6.57 -20.36
N SER A 37 -11.94 -6.60 -20.79
CA SER A 37 -12.70 -5.38 -21.02
C SER A 37 -13.15 -4.76 -19.70
N GLY A 38 -13.32 -3.44 -19.66
CA GLY A 38 -13.82 -2.76 -18.47
C GLY A 38 -15.20 -3.23 -18.03
N ARG A 39 -16.04 -3.74 -18.94
CA ARG A 39 -17.35 -4.32 -18.58
C ARG A 39 -17.19 -5.60 -17.78
N VAL A 40 -16.35 -6.51 -18.26
CA VAL A 40 -16.08 -7.79 -17.58
C VAL A 40 -15.52 -7.54 -16.18
N PHE A 41 -14.58 -6.60 -16.04
CA PHE A 41 -14.03 -6.28 -14.73
C PHE A 41 -15.04 -5.59 -13.81
N ALA A 42 -15.83 -4.64 -14.32
CA ALA A 42 -16.88 -3.99 -13.55
C ALA A 42 -17.93 -4.99 -13.04
N ASP A 43 -18.33 -5.94 -13.89
CA ASP A 43 -19.26 -7.01 -13.51
C ASP A 43 -18.66 -7.93 -12.44
N LEU A 44 -17.36 -8.26 -12.55
CA LEU A 44 -16.64 -9.03 -11.53
C LEU A 44 -16.60 -8.32 -10.18
N VAL A 45 -16.29 -7.03 -10.17
CA VAL A 45 -16.30 -6.20 -8.96
C VAL A 45 -17.69 -6.20 -8.33
N LYS A 46 -18.73 -6.04 -9.15
CA LYS A 46 -20.13 -6.06 -8.69
C LYS A 46 -20.53 -7.40 -8.08
N GLN A 47 -20.16 -8.52 -8.71
CA GLN A 47 -20.43 -9.86 -8.18
C GLN A 47 -19.77 -10.09 -6.81
N ARG A 48 -18.65 -9.43 -6.55
CA ARG A 48 -17.91 -9.50 -5.29
C ARG A 48 -18.32 -8.44 -4.25
N GLY A 49 -19.41 -7.71 -4.50
CA GLY A 49 -19.95 -6.72 -3.56
C GLY A 49 -19.33 -5.33 -3.64
N GLY A 50 -18.49 -5.06 -4.65
CA GLY A 50 -17.96 -3.73 -4.93
C GLY A 50 -18.77 -2.96 -5.97
N SER A 51 -18.35 -1.73 -6.26
CA SER A 51 -18.90 -0.92 -7.35
C SER A 51 -17.79 -0.20 -8.10
N LEU A 52 -17.68 -0.46 -9.41
CA LEU A 52 -16.74 0.22 -10.29
C LEU A 52 -17.37 0.34 -11.68
N SER A 53 -17.30 1.53 -12.29
CA SER A 53 -17.82 1.69 -13.65
C SER A 53 -16.81 1.21 -14.70
N HIS A 54 -17.30 0.60 -15.77
CA HIS A 54 -16.46 0.07 -16.84
C HIS A 54 -15.58 1.14 -17.49
N SER A 55 -16.14 2.34 -17.72
CA SER A 55 -15.40 3.47 -18.30
C SER A 55 -14.29 3.97 -17.37
N TYR A 56 -14.52 3.92 -16.05
CA TYR A 56 -13.51 4.32 -15.08
C TYR A 56 -12.33 3.35 -15.09
N PHE A 57 -12.59 2.04 -15.10
CA PHE A 57 -11.53 1.03 -15.25
C PHE A 57 -10.74 1.20 -16.54
N SER A 58 -11.42 1.43 -17.67
CA SER A 58 -10.75 1.72 -18.94
C SER A 58 -9.90 3.00 -18.91
N ASN A 59 -10.33 4.03 -18.16
CA ASN A 59 -9.54 5.25 -18.00
C ASN A 59 -8.30 5.04 -17.12
N ILE A 60 -8.36 4.16 -16.12
CA ILE A 60 -7.18 3.76 -15.33
C ILE A 60 -6.16 3.04 -16.22
N LEU A 61 -6.61 2.05 -17.03
CA LEU A 61 -5.73 1.35 -17.98
C LEU A 61 -5.15 2.27 -19.06
N ALA A 62 -5.84 3.36 -19.39
CA ALA A 62 -5.35 4.37 -20.32
C ALA A 62 -4.41 5.40 -19.66
N GLY A 63 -4.12 5.28 -18.36
CA GLY A 63 -3.30 6.23 -17.60
C GLY A 63 -3.95 7.60 -17.37
N LYS A 64 -5.25 7.74 -17.65
CA LYS A 64 -5.99 9.01 -17.49
C LYS A 64 -6.39 9.29 -16.04
N VAL A 65 -6.38 8.26 -15.21
CA VAL A 65 -6.67 8.35 -13.78
C VAL A 65 -5.45 7.87 -13.02
N THR A 66 -4.86 8.78 -12.24
CA THR A 66 -3.65 8.51 -11.46
C THR A 66 -3.92 8.48 -9.95
N HIS A 67 -4.86 9.31 -9.47
CA HIS A 67 -5.21 9.44 -8.05
C HIS A 67 -6.73 9.28 -7.87
N PRO A 68 -7.24 8.03 -7.94
CA PRO A 68 -8.65 7.76 -7.71
C PRO A 68 -8.97 7.84 -6.20
N SER A 69 -10.26 7.90 -5.86
CA SER A 69 -10.67 7.84 -4.46
C SER A 69 -10.40 6.46 -3.84
N GLU A 70 -10.35 6.41 -2.50
CA GLU A 70 -10.15 5.16 -1.76
C GLU A 70 -11.20 4.09 -2.09
N ASP A 71 -12.46 4.49 -2.30
CA ASP A 71 -13.54 3.56 -2.68
C ASP A 71 -13.25 2.85 -4.00
N ILE A 72 -12.62 3.55 -4.95
CA ILE A 72 -12.20 2.95 -6.22
C ILE A 72 -11.02 2.00 -6.00
N LEU A 73 -10.06 2.36 -5.15
CA LEU A 73 -8.95 1.46 -4.81
C LEU A 73 -9.47 0.18 -4.14
N LYS A 74 -10.44 0.32 -3.22
CA LYS A 74 -11.14 -0.82 -2.59
C LYS A 74 -11.86 -1.67 -3.62
N ALA A 75 -12.55 -1.05 -4.57
CA ALA A 75 -13.22 -1.77 -5.65
C ALA A 75 -12.22 -2.55 -6.53
N LEU A 76 -11.04 -1.99 -6.82
CA LEU A 76 -9.95 -2.71 -7.50
C LEU A 76 -9.45 -3.88 -6.65
N GLY A 77 -9.21 -3.65 -5.36
CA GLY A 77 -8.79 -4.69 -4.42
C GLY A 77 -9.77 -5.87 -4.39
N ILE A 78 -11.07 -5.59 -4.29
CA ILE A 78 -12.13 -6.60 -4.36
C ILE A 78 -12.11 -7.34 -5.72
N GLY A 79 -12.01 -6.59 -6.82
CA GLY A 79 -12.00 -7.14 -8.18
C GLY A 79 -10.82 -8.08 -8.46
N PHE A 80 -9.65 -7.79 -7.89
CA PHE A 80 -8.45 -8.62 -8.04
C PHE A 80 -8.24 -9.61 -6.89
N GLY A 81 -8.94 -9.45 -5.77
CA GLY A 81 -8.73 -10.25 -4.57
C GLY A 81 -7.43 -9.91 -3.84
N VAL A 82 -7.03 -8.64 -3.84
CA VAL A 82 -5.80 -8.14 -3.19
C VAL A 82 -6.11 -6.99 -2.25
N ASP A 83 -5.19 -6.70 -1.33
CA ASP A 83 -5.30 -5.51 -0.49
C ASP A 83 -5.25 -4.24 -1.35
N TRP A 84 -6.20 -3.33 -1.14
CA TRP A 84 -6.36 -2.12 -1.94
C TRP A 84 -5.18 -1.15 -1.80
N ARG A 85 -4.42 -1.22 -0.70
CA ARG A 85 -3.24 -0.38 -0.46
C ARG A 85 -2.12 -0.66 -1.47
N PHE A 86 -2.13 -1.85 -2.08
CA PHE A 86 -1.22 -2.14 -3.19
C PHE A 86 -1.27 -1.06 -4.28
N PHE A 87 -2.47 -0.51 -4.53
CA PHE A 87 -2.71 0.49 -5.56
C PHE A 87 -2.42 1.94 -5.12
N LYS A 88 -2.20 2.22 -3.83
CA LYS A 88 -1.80 3.55 -3.35
C LYS A 88 -0.37 3.89 -3.81
N ASP A 89 -0.05 5.17 -3.85
CA ASP A 89 1.35 5.57 -3.98
C ASP A 89 2.13 5.16 -2.71
N GLU A 90 3.40 4.81 -2.87
CA GLU A 90 4.25 4.41 -1.74
C GLU A 90 4.32 5.54 -0.69
N SER A 91 4.40 6.79 -1.12
CA SER A 91 4.42 7.94 -0.22
C SER A 91 3.12 8.10 0.56
N GLU A 92 1.97 7.75 -0.03
CA GLU A 92 0.66 7.78 0.67
C GLU A 92 0.57 6.68 1.73
N VAL A 93 1.06 5.47 1.43
CA VAL A 93 1.11 4.38 2.42
C VAL A 93 2.01 4.76 3.58
N VAL A 94 3.19 5.34 3.30
CA VAL A 94 4.10 5.85 4.33
C VAL A 94 3.43 6.94 5.17
N GLY A 95 2.72 7.88 4.53
CA GLY A 95 1.97 8.92 5.23
C GLY A 95 0.93 8.37 6.21
N ASP A 96 0.13 7.39 5.77
CA ASP A 96 -0.86 6.72 6.63
C ASP A 96 -0.21 6.04 7.85
N VAL A 97 0.93 5.38 7.64
CA VAL A 97 1.67 4.71 8.71
C VAL A 97 2.20 5.75 9.71
N VAL A 98 2.85 6.80 9.25
CA VAL A 98 3.38 7.87 10.11
C VAL A 98 2.26 8.52 10.92
N ALA A 99 1.12 8.82 10.29
CA ALA A 99 -0.04 9.38 10.98
C ALA A 99 -0.57 8.43 12.07
N GLY A 100 -0.65 7.12 11.78
CA GLY A 100 -1.03 6.09 12.76
C GLY A 100 -0.07 6.03 13.94
N LEU A 101 1.24 6.07 13.70
CA LEU A 101 2.26 6.05 14.75
C LEU A 101 2.20 7.31 15.62
N GLN A 102 2.03 8.49 15.01
CA GLN A 102 1.86 9.74 15.74
C GLN A 102 0.59 9.73 16.59
N PHE A 103 -0.51 9.15 16.10
CA PHE A 103 -1.74 8.98 16.86
C PHE A 103 -1.51 8.09 18.10
N LEU A 104 -0.80 6.96 17.96
CA LEU A 104 -0.47 6.08 19.08
C LEU A 104 0.44 6.76 20.10
N ALA A 105 1.43 7.52 19.64
CA ALA A 105 2.31 8.29 20.52
C ALA A 105 1.52 9.33 21.35
N LYS A 106 0.56 10.03 20.73
CA LYS A 106 -0.33 11.00 21.38
C LYS A 106 -1.34 10.33 22.34
N ARG A 107 -1.78 9.10 22.04
CA ARG A 107 -2.60 8.29 22.96
C ARG A 107 -1.84 7.97 24.25
N ARG A 108 -0.53 7.70 24.16
CA ARG A 108 0.33 7.41 25.31
C ARG A 108 0.67 8.66 26.14
N SER A 109 0.85 9.83 25.52
CA SER A 109 1.12 11.08 26.24
C SER A 109 -0.10 11.65 26.97
N GLY A 110 -1.28 11.05 26.78
CA GLY A 110 -2.54 11.50 27.38
C GLY A 110 -3.24 12.62 26.61
N ASP A 111 -2.72 12.99 25.43
CA ASP A 111 -3.30 14.06 24.58
C ASP A 111 -4.60 13.62 23.88
N ILE A 112 -4.88 12.31 23.82
CA ILE A 112 -6.12 11.73 23.29
C ILE A 112 -6.92 11.12 24.44
N SER A 113 -7.63 11.97 25.18
CA SER A 113 -8.49 11.54 26.29
C SER A 113 -9.91 11.30 25.78
N GLY A 114 -10.38 10.04 25.74
CA GLY A 114 -11.81 9.79 25.56
C GLY A 114 -12.24 8.45 24.95
N VAL A 115 -12.90 7.64 25.79
CA VAL A 115 -14.05 6.77 25.47
C VAL A 115 -13.80 5.38 24.84
N ALA A 116 -12.70 5.10 24.15
CA ALA A 116 -12.37 3.71 23.77
C ALA A 116 -11.64 2.90 24.88
N ALA A 117 -11.45 3.50 26.06
CA ALA A 117 -10.64 2.96 27.15
C ALA A 117 -11.29 1.80 27.95
N ARG A 118 -12.43 1.25 27.51
CA ARG A 118 -12.99 0.01 28.05
C ARG A 118 -13.39 -0.91 26.90
N GLY A 119 -12.45 -1.73 26.46
CA GLY A 119 -12.67 -2.79 25.47
C GLY A 119 -11.48 -3.72 25.46
N ASN A 120 -11.70 -4.91 26.01
CA ASN A 120 -10.75 -6.02 26.13
C ASN A 120 -10.77 -6.85 24.84
N ASP A 121 -10.68 -6.19 23.68
CA ASP A 121 -10.95 -6.82 22.38
C ASP A 121 -9.68 -7.00 21.55
N GLU A 122 -9.67 -8.09 20.78
CA GLU A 122 -8.57 -8.69 19.99
C GLU A 122 -8.04 -7.81 18.83
N ASP A 123 -8.46 -6.55 18.75
CA ASP A 123 -8.09 -5.55 17.72
C ASP A 123 -7.05 -4.52 18.21
N GLY A 124 -6.46 -4.73 19.38
CA GLY A 124 -5.39 -3.90 19.91
C GLY A 124 -4.04 -4.11 19.19
N ILE A 125 -3.26 -3.04 19.01
CA ILE A 125 -1.90 -3.16 18.46
C ILE A 125 -1.00 -3.86 19.49
N PRO A 126 -0.33 -4.96 19.13
CA PRO A 126 0.59 -5.67 20.01
C PRO A 126 1.70 -4.75 20.52
N ALA A 127 2.10 -4.91 21.78
CA ALA A 127 3.10 -4.07 22.42
C ALA A 127 4.43 -4.08 21.65
N GLU A 128 4.78 -5.22 21.07
CA GLU A 128 6.00 -5.44 20.29
C GLU A 128 6.02 -4.59 19.01
N LEU A 129 4.87 -4.41 18.36
CA LEU A 129 4.77 -3.63 17.14
C LEU A 129 4.86 -2.13 17.42
N LEU A 130 4.36 -1.69 18.58
CA LEU A 130 4.50 -0.31 19.05
C LEU A 130 5.96 0.01 19.40
N GLU A 131 6.63 -0.87 20.14
CA GLU A 131 8.05 -0.70 20.50
C GLU A 131 8.94 -0.62 19.25
N PHE A 132 8.69 -1.48 18.25
CA PHE A 132 9.42 -1.44 16.98
C PHE A 132 9.18 -0.13 16.21
N ALA A 133 7.95 0.37 16.18
CA ALA A 133 7.68 1.64 15.52
C ALA A 133 8.35 2.84 16.23
N LEU A 134 8.47 2.78 17.56
CA LEU A 134 9.17 3.79 18.35
C LEU A 134 10.69 3.73 18.11
N SER A 135 11.29 2.55 18.01
CA SER A 135 12.73 2.41 17.74
C SER A 135 13.12 3.01 16.38
N LEU A 136 12.29 2.85 15.36
CA LEU A 136 12.49 3.46 14.04
C LEU A 136 12.44 5.01 14.10
N LEU A 137 11.54 5.57 14.91
CA LEU A 137 11.46 7.02 15.13
C LEU A 137 12.66 7.58 15.91
N GLU A 138 13.25 6.78 16.80
CA GLU A 138 14.48 7.17 17.52
C GLU A 138 15.72 7.13 16.60
N GLU A 139 15.83 6.12 15.74
CA GLU A 139 16.93 6.02 14.75
C GLU A 139 16.94 7.19 13.76
N THR A 140 15.76 7.69 13.38
CA THR A 140 15.63 8.86 12.49
C THR A 140 16.02 10.18 13.17
N LYS A 141 15.76 10.33 14.47
CA LYS A 141 16.25 11.49 15.26
C LYS A 141 17.75 11.47 15.48
N GLN A 142 18.36 10.29 15.62
CA GLN A 142 19.81 10.17 15.82
C GLN A 142 20.59 10.58 14.57
N LYS A 143 20.11 10.27 13.36
CA LYS A 143 20.75 10.70 12.11
C LYS A 143 20.76 12.23 11.89
N ASP A 144 19.70 12.94 12.26
CA ASP A 144 19.61 14.42 12.14
C ASP A 144 20.53 15.13 13.16
N SER A 145 20.93 14.43 14.22
CA SER A 145 21.80 14.96 15.29
C SER A 145 23.29 14.86 14.95
N ASP A 146 23.68 13.96 14.05
CA ASP A 146 25.08 13.74 13.65
C ASP A 146 25.55 14.71 12.54
N GLU A 147 24.63 15.36 11.81
CA GLU A 147 24.96 16.38 10.79
C GLU A 147 25.12 17.81 11.36
N ARG A 148 24.99 18.00 12.69
CA ARG A 148 25.20 19.30 13.36
C ARG A 148 26.39 19.32 14.32
N GLN A 149 27.52 18.76 13.91
CA GLN A 149 28.79 19.10 14.55
C GLN A 149 29.45 20.25 13.78
N PRO A 150 29.41 21.50 14.28
CA PRO A 150 30.18 22.59 13.67
C PRO A 150 31.66 22.31 13.89
N ASP A 151 32.40 22.25 12.78
CA ASP A 151 33.85 22.16 12.73
C ASP A 151 34.44 23.37 13.48
N GLY A 152 34.77 23.16 14.74
CA GLY A 152 35.44 24.14 15.59
C GLY A 152 36.94 23.90 15.56
N ARG A 153 37.65 24.61 14.66
CA ARG A 153 39.07 24.95 14.83
C ARG A 153 39.37 26.32 14.24
#